data_AF-A0A7C3QRX1-F1
#
_entry.id   AF-A0A7C3QRX1-F1
#
_cell.length_a   1.000
_cell.length_b   1.000
_cell.length_c   1.000
_cell.angle_alpha   90.00
_cell.angle_beta   90.00
_cell.angle_gamma   90.00
#
_symmetry.space_group_name_H-M   'P 1'
#
loop_
_entity.id
_entity.type
_entity.pdbx_description
1 polymer ?
#
loop_
_entity_poly.entity_id
_entity_poly.type
_entity_poly.pdbx_seq_one_letter_code
_entity_poly.pdbx_strand_id
1 'polypeptide(L)'
;MDHLLQQTFNALQVGSVYALIALGYTLVYGILTLINFAHGDIFMVGSYAAFFAATLYLAIGMGPVPAFAATLVTSMFVTAFVAILIERLAYRPLRNAPRISVVITSLGIGLFLENLFV
;
A
#
# COMPACT_ATOMS: atom_id res chain seq x y z
N MET A 1 25.64 10.22 22.30
CA MET A 1 25.03 11.10 21.27
C MET A 1 24.49 10.30 20.09
N ASP A 2 25.07 9.13 19.81
CA ASP A 2 24.65 8.25 18.71
C ASP A 2 23.22 7.70 18.89
N HIS A 3 22.81 7.43 20.13
CA HIS A 3 21.47 6.92 20.41
C HIS A 3 20.35 7.95 20.17
N LEU A 4 20.57 9.23 20.52
CA LEU A 4 19.60 10.28 20.24
C LEU A 4 19.42 10.50 18.74
N LEU A 5 20.53 10.49 18.00
CA LEU A 5 20.51 10.62 16.54
C LEU A 5 19.79 9.44 15.88
N GLN A 6 20.10 8.20 16.30
CA GLN A 6 19.44 7.00 15.79
C GLN A 6 17.95 6.98 16.10
N GLN A 7 17.54 7.33 17.32
CA GLN A 7 16.13 7.41 17.69
C GLN A 7 15.39 8.48 16.88
N THR A 8 16.07 9.58 16.53
CA THR A 8 15.49 10.61 15.65
C THR A 8 15.23 10.06 14.25
N PHE A 9 16.17 9.31 13.68
CA PHE A 9 15.95 8.65 12.38
C PHE A 9 14.86 7.58 12.43
N ASN A 10 14.80 6.78 13.51
CA ASN A 10 13.73 5.80 13.71
C ASN A 10 12.35 6.47 13.81
N ALA A 11 12.26 7.57 14.56
CA ALA A 11 11.04 8.36 14.69
C ALA A 11 10.62 8.98 13.35
N LEU A 12 11.58 9.51 12.57
CA LEU A 12 11.34 10.00 11.21
C LEU A 12 10.85 8.90 10.28
N GLN A 13 11.44 7.71 10.34
CA GLN A 13 11.05 6.57 9.51
C GLN A 13 9.60 6.16 9.80
N VAL A 14 9.27 5.88 11.06
CA VAL A 14 7.92 5.46 11.47
C VAL A 14 6.91 6.58 11.27
N GLY A 15 7.29 7.82 11.61
CA GLY A 15 6.44 9.01 11.41
C GLY A 15 6.13 9.27 9.94
N SER A 16 7.09 9.06 9.04
CA SER A 16 6.87 9.19 7.59
C SER A 16 5.88 8.15 7.09
N VAL A 17 5.94 6.91 7.58
CA VAL A 17 4.98 5.87 7.23
C VAL A 17 3.57 6.28 7.68
N TYR A 18 3.39 6.73 8.92
CA TYR A 18 2.08 7.19 9.39
C TYR A 18 1.57 8.42 8.64
N ALA A 19 2.45 9.37 8.32
CA ALA A 19 2.11 10.55 7.53
C ALA A 19 1.64 10.16 6.12
N LEU A 20 2.32 9.20 5.48
CA LEU A 20 1.95 8.70 4.15
C LEU A 20 0.62 7.93 4.18
N ILE A 21 0.37 7.12 5.21
CA ILE A 21 -0.92 6.43 5.39
C ILE A 21 -2.05 7.44 5.55
N ALA A 22 -1.87 8.46 6.40
CA ALA A 22 -2.87 9.51 6.58
C ALA A 22 -3.12 10.31 5.29
N LEU A 23 -2.06 10.65 4.57
CA LEU A 23 -2.14 11.36 3.28
C LEU A 23 -2.85 10.50 2.22
N GLY A 24 -2.53 9.21 2.12
CA GLY A 24 -3.20 8.29 1.21
C GLY A 24 -4.70 8.17 1.50
N TYR A 25 -5.06 8.00 2.77
CA TYR A 25 -6.46 7.87 3.17
C TYR A 25 -7.26 9.14 2.90
N THR A 26 -6.69 10.32 3.19
CA THR A 26 -7.34 11.62 2.91
C THR A 26 -7.51 11.89 1.42
N LEU A 27 -6.55 11.49 0.57
CA LEU A 27 -6.68 11.62 -0.90
C LEU A 27 -7.79 10.73 -1.46
N VAL A 28 -7.83 9.45 -1.06
CA VAL A 28 -8.85 8.50 -1.54
C VAL A 28 -10.24 8.94 -1.09
N TYR A 29 -10.38 9.29 0.19
CA TYR A 29 -11.66 9.80 0.71
C TYR A 29 -12.05 11.14 0.07
N GLY A 30 -11.09 12.02 -0.23
CA GLY A 30 -11.34 13.29 -0.90
C GLY A 30 -11.93 13.13 -2.31
N ILE A 31 -11.57 12.07 -3.02
CA ILE A 31 -12.08 11.79 -4.38
C ILE A 31 -13.38 10.98 -4.33
N LEU A 32 -13.41 9.89 -3.55
CA LEU A 32 -14.53 8.95 -3.54
C LEU A 32 -15.65 9.37 -2.57
N THR A 33 -15.35 10.16 -1.54
CA THR A 33 -16.25 10.52 -0.43
C THR A 33 -16.89 9.31 0.27
N LEU A 34 -16.21 8.16 0.18
CA LEU A 34 -16.63 6.87 0.73
C LEU A 34 -15.48 6.31 1.57
N ILE A 35 -15.84 5.64 2.67
CA ILE A 35 -14.88 4.96 3.54
C ILE A 35 -14.35 3.73 2.80
N ASN A 36 -13.04 3.68 2.56
CA ASN A 36 -12.37 2.55 1.92
C ASN A 36 -11.63 1.74 2.99
N PHE A 37 -12.23 0.63 3.45
CA PHE A 37 -11.62 -0.23 4.46
C PHE A 37 -10.39 -0.99 3.93
N ALA A 38 -10.32 -1.26 2.61
CA ALA A 38 -9.22 -1.98 1.98
C ALA A 38 -7.90 -1.18 1.89
N HIS A 39 -7.87 0.08 2.33
CA HIS A 39 -6.67 0.93 2.16
C HIS A 39 -5.46 0.38 2.91
N GLY A 40 -5.66 -0.13 4.13
CA GLY A 40 -4.61 -0.80 4.90
C GLY A 40 -4.10 -2.06 4.22
N ASP A 41 -4.99 -2.83 3.60
CA ASP A 41 -4.64 -4.07 2.90
C ASP A 41 -3.88 -3.80 1.60
N ILE A 42 -4.22 -2.72 0.89
CA ILE A 42 -3.44 -2.26 -0.27
C ILE A 42 -2.02 -1.83 0.16
N PHE A 43 -1.89 -1.18 1.33
CA PHE A 43 -0.58 -0.84 1.89
C PHE A 43 0.24 -2.09 2.26
N MET A 44 -0.42 -3.12 2.80
CA MET A 44 0.18 -4.43 3.07
C MET A 44 0.71 -5.06 1.77
N VAL A 45 -0.10 -5.10 0.70
CA VAL A 45 0.33 -5.62 -0.61
C VAL A 45 1.57 -4.90 -1.11
N GLY A 46 1.62 -3.57 -1.02
CA GLY A 46 2.78 -2.78 -1.44
C GLY A 46 4.03 -3.07 -0.62
N SER A 47 3.86 -3.30 0.69
CA SER A 47 4.95 -3.66 1.60
C SER A 47 5.53 -5.04 1.28
N TYR A 48 4.68 -6.04 1.03
CA TYR A 48 5.14 -7.37 0.59
C TYR A 48 5.77 -7.33 -0.80
N ALA A 49 5.20 -6.56 -1.74
CA ALA A 49 5.80 -6.38 -3.05
C ALA A 49 7.21 -5.79 -2.96
N ALA A 50 7.42 -4.79 -2.10
CA ALA A 50 8.74 -4.23 -1.83
C ALA A 50 9.68 -5.27 -1.19
N PHE A 51 9.20 -6.06 -0.22
CA PHE A 51 9.98 -7.12 0.40
C PHE A 51 10.47 -8.16 -0.62
N PHE A 52 9.55 -8.77 -1.39
CA PHE A 52 9.90 -9.79 -2.38
C PHE A 52 10.80 -9.24 -3.49
N ALA A 53 10.54 -8.01 -3.97
CA ALA A 53 11.38 -7.37 -4.98
C ALA A 53 12.79 -7.10 -4.44
N ALA A 54 12.93 -6.57 -3.22
CA ALA A 54 14.23 -6.34 -2.60
C ALA A 54 15.02 -7.64 -2.44
N THR A 55 14.37 -8.70 -1.93
CA THR A 55 15.00 -10.02 -1.77
C THR A 55 15.47 -10.57 -3.12
N LEU A 56 14.64 -10.48 -4.16
CA LEU A 56 14.99 -10.95 -5.50
C LEU A 56 16.16 -10.15 -6.09
N TYR A 57 16.11 -8.82 -6.05
CA TYR A 57 17.15 -7.97 -6.64
C TYR A 57 18.50 -8.13 -5.94
N LEU A 58 18.50 -8.29 -4.61
CA LEU A 58 19.72 -8.61 -3.86
C LEU A 58 20.22 -10.03 -4.19
N ALA A 59 19.32 -11.01 -4.34
CA ALA A 59 19.70 -12.39 -4.65
C ALA A 59 20.35 -12.55 -6.04
N ILE A 60 19.95 -11.74 -7.02
CA ILE A 60 20.59 -11.72 -8.35
C ILE A 60 21.89 -10.91 -8.39
N GLY A 61 22.38 -10.44 -7.23
CA GLY A 61 23.66 -9.74 -7.10
C GLY A 61 23.64 -8.26 -7.46
N MET A 62 22.46 -7.62 -7.55
CA MET A 62 22.42 -6.16 -7.69
C MET A 62 22.98 -5.50 -6.43
N GLY A 63 23.77 -4.42 -6.62
CA GLY A 63 24.26 -3.62 -5.51
C GLY A 63 23.11 -3.01 -4.68
N PRO A 64 23.34 -2.62 -3.40
CA PRO A 64 22.28 -2.15 -2.51
C PRO A 64 21.51 -0.93 -3.05
N VAL A 65 22.23 0.04 -3.63
CA VAL A 65 21.63 1.27 -4.17
C VAL A 65 20.75 1.00 -5.39
N PRO A 66 21.22 0.32 -6.47
CA PRO A 66 20.36 -0.01 -7.60
C PRO A 66 19.23 -0.97 -7.23
N ALA A 67 19.45 -1.91 -6.31
CA ALA A 67 18.39 -2.80 -5.81
C ALA A 67 17.29 -2.01 -5.08
N PHE A 68 17.65 -1.02 -4.25
CA PHE A 68 16.68 -0.14 -3.59
C PHE A 68 15.85 0.64 -4.61
N ALA A 69 16.49 1.28 -5.60
CA ALA A 69 15.79 2.03 -6.63
C ALA A 69 14.84 1.14 -7.46
N ALA A 70 15.30 -0.05 -7.87
CA ALA A 70 14.48 -1.02 -8.60
C ALA A 70 13.30 -1.53 -7.76
N THR A 71 13.52 -1.79 -6.47
CA THR A 71 12.47 -2.19 -5.52
C THR A 71 11.38 -1.14 -5.42
N LEU A 72 11.77 0.14 -5.24
CA LEU A 72 10.84 1.26 -5.13
C LEU A 72 9.94 1.35 -6.36
N VAL A 73 10.54 1.30 -7.55
CA VAL A 73 9.78 1.38 -8.81
C VAL A 73 8.86 0.17 -8.96
N THR A 74 9.36 -1.03 -8.68
CA THR A 74 8.58 -2.28 -8.82
C THR A 74 7.39 -2.30 -7.86
N SER A 75 7.58 -1.94 -6.59
CA SER A 75 6.50 -1.92 -5.60
C SER A 75 5.46 -0.86 -5.92
N MET A 76 5.85 0.32 -6.41
CA MET A 76 4.93 1.35 -6.89
C MET A 76 4.05 0.83 -8.04
N PHE A 77 4.66 0.17 -9.04
CA PHE A 77 3.91 -0.40 -10.17
C PHE A 77 2.96 -1.51 -9.74
N VAL A 78 3.40 -2.44 -8.90
CA VAL A 78 2.56 -3.54 -8.41
C VAL A 78 1.37 -3.01 -7.61
N THR A 79 1.63 -2.09 -6.67
CA THR A 79 0.58 -1.51 -5.83
C THR A 79 -0.43 -0.71 -6.66
N ALA A 80 0.06 0.09 -7.61
CA ALA A 80 -0.80 0.84 -8.52
C ALA A 80 -1.66 -0.09 -9.39
N PHE A 81 -1.07 -1.17 -9.91
CA PHE A 81 -1.78 -2.16 -10.72
C PHE A 81 -2.90 -2.85 -9.91
N VAL A 82 -2.61 -3.27 -8.68
CA VAL A 82 -3.60 -3.86 -7.77
C VAL A 82 -4.72 -2.87 -7.45
N ALA A 83 -4.38 -1.62 -7.13
CA ALA A 83 -5.36 -0.57 -6.85
C ALA A 83 -6.28 -0.28 -8.06
N ILE A 84 -5.72 -0.26 -9.27
CA ILE A 84 -6.50 -0.09 -10.52
C ILE A 84 -7.40 -1.30 -10.77
N LEU A 85 -6.93 -2.53 -10.53
CA LEU A 85 -7.76 -3.72 -10.67
C LEU A 85 -8.95 -3.69 -9.70
N ILE A 86 -8.70 -3.34 -8.44
CA ILE A 86 -9.74 -3.19 -7.43
C ILE A 86 -10.75 -2.12 -7.84
N GLU A 87 -10.29 -0.96 -8.29
CA GLU A 87 -11.17 0.10 -8.79
C GLU A 87 -12.04 -0.41 -9.93
N ARG A 88 -11.46 -1.04 -10.94
CA ARG A 88 -12.19 -1.47 -12.13
C ARG A 88 -13.17 -2.61 -11.87
N LEU A 89 -12.77 -3.59 -11.07
CA LEU A 89 -13.53 -4.83 -10.88
C LEU A 89 -14.56 -4.73 -9.76
N ALA A 90 -14.28 -3.95 -8.71
CA ALA A 90 -15.12 -3.91 -7.53
C ALA A 90 -15.83 -2.57 -7.34
N TYR A 91 -15.10 -1.45 -7.40
CA TYR A 91 -15.69 -0.14 -7.06
C TYR A 91 -16.45 0.51 -8.22
N ARG A 92 -15.90 0.45 -9.44
CA ARG A 92 -16.50 1.08 -10.62
C ARG A 92 -17.89 0.54 -10.96
N PRO A 93 -18.17 -0.77 -10.87
CA PRO A 93 -19.52 -1.30 -11.09
C PRO A 93 -20.54 -0.83 -10.05
N LEU A 94 -20.07 -0.54 -8.82
CA LEU A 94 -20.91 -0.15 -7.69
C LEU A 94 -21.13 1.36 -7.56
N ARG A 95 -20.67 2.15 -8.53
CA ARG A 95 -20.77 3.62 -8.48
C ARG A 95 -22.20 4.15 -8.37
N ASN A 96 -23.17 3.41 -8.94
CA ASN A 96 -24.59 3.75 -8.88
C ASN A 96 -25.35 2.98 -7.78
N ALA A 97 -24.67 2.11 -7.04
CA ALA A 97 -25.26 1.29 -5.99
C ALA A 97 -25.36 2.07 -4.67
N PRO A 98 -26.17 1.59 -3.70
CA PRO A 98 -26.21 2.18 -2.35
C PRO A 98 -24.82 2.21 -1.70
N ARG A 99 -24.54 3.26 -0.92
CA ARG A 99 -23.22 3.46 -0.26
C ARG A 99 -22.77 2.28 0.60
N ILE A 100 -23.73 1.59 1.23
CA ILE A 100 -23.49 0.40 2.06
C ILE A 100 -22.85 -0.73 1.23
N SER A 101 -23.26 -0.91 -0.03
CA SER A 101 -22.71 -1.93 -0.92
C SER A 101 -21.23 -1.68 -1.23
N VAL A 102 -20.81 -0.42 -1.37
CA VAL A 102 -19.40 -0.06 -1.56
C VAL A 102 -18.58 -0.35 -0.30
N VAL A 103 -19.13 -0.06 0.88
CA VAL A 103 -18.48 -0.36 2.16
C VAL A 103 -18.26 -1.86 2.34
N ILE A 104 -19.31 -2.67 2.16
CA ILE A 104 -19.22 -4.14 2.28
C ILE A 104 -18.20 -4.69 1.27
N THR A 105 -18.20 -4.16 0.06
CA THR A 105 -17.25 -4.58 -0.98
C THR A 105 -15.82 -4.22 -0.61
N SER A 106 -15.57 -3.04 -0.03
CA SER A 106 -14.24 -2.67 0.45
C SER A 106 -13.75 -3.58 1.58
N LEU A 107 -14.63 -3.97 2.52
CA LEU A 107 -14.29 -4.96 3.56
C LEU A 107 -13.99 -6.33 2.95
N GLY A 108 -14.81 -6.77 1.98
CA GLY A 108 -14.60 -8.03 1.28
C GLY A 108 -13.29 -8.08 0.50
N ILE A 109 -12.90 -6.98 -0.15
CA ILE A 109 -11.58 -6.86 -0.81
C ILE A 109 -10.46 -6.93 0.21
N GLY A 110 -10.60 -6.20 1.34
CA GLY A 110 -9.60 -6.21 2.39
C GLY A 110 -9.33 -7.63 2.90
N LEU A 111 -10.39 -8.34 3.29
CA LEU A 111 -10.31 -9.74 3.71
C LEU A 111 -9.75 -10.66 2.61
N PHE A 112 -10.13 -10.44 1.36
CA PHE A 112 -9.58 -11.22 0.24
C PHE A 112 -8.07 -11.03 0.09
N LEU A 113 -7.60 -9.78 0.17
CA LEU A 113 -6.17 -9.46 0.11
C LEU A 113 -5.45 -10.03 1.34
N GLU A 114 -5.99 -9.86 2.54
CA GLU A 114 -5.41 -10.39 3.77
C GLU A 114 -5.22 -11.92 3.70
N ASN A 115 -6.27 -12.67 3.34
CA ASN A 115 -6.20 -14.13 3.20
C ASN A 115 -5.35 -14.62 2.00
N LEU A 116 -4.99 -13.73 1.07
CA LEU A 116 -4.08 -14.09 -0.02
C LEU A 116 -2.62 -14.07 0.44
N PHE A 117 -2.30 -13.25 1.43
CA PHE A 117 -0.93 -13.05 1.94
C PHE A 117 -0.67 -13.74 3.29
N VAL A 118 -1.71 -14.01 4.08
CA VAL A 118 -1.68 -14.70 5.38
C VAL A 118 -2.18 -16.13 5.23
#